data_AF-A0A3P7IH06-F1
#
_entry.id   AF-A0A3P7IH06-F1
#
_cell.length_a   1.000
_cell.length_b   1.000
_cell.length_c   1.000
_cell.angle_alpha   90.00
_cell.angle_beta   90.00
_cell.angle_gamma   90.00
#
_symmetry.space_group_name_H-M   'P 1'
#
loop_
_entity.id
_entity.type
_entity.pdbx_description
1 polymer ?
#
loop_
_entity_poly.entity_id
_entity_poly.type
_entity_poly.pdbx_seq_one_letter_code
_entity_poly.pdbx_strand_id
1 'polypeptide(L)'
;MARSRIYIFKISEPGDAPTNITWRFDDNDNLLIDWDKVLYPNGNVSYILYLSNFVDRVAGPPVRIPQIPYNVNVTLQISAVNEWGEGLKSNPITFPTPHGGPRDAPSLTSLLSKDVKGYTIYFKKNGDTNDEPWQYVQVHANRTRFTIDESLGLEEDSHYMMKITATNERHEGPASEISWFDTYINVVEDLPAPENVTAFLRNTSLVVHIPLKHAYQNYIIYVRPEFSEQYWKYEAINVTEMQETIVVQHFPLDKNDRFAYICIRDL
;
A
#
# COMPACT_ATOMS: atom_id res chain seq x y z
N MET A 1 -57.91 28.26 -57.31
CA MET A 1 -56.50 28.51 -56.98
C MET A 1 -56.39 28.90 -55.52
N ALA A 2 -55.94 27.99 -54.65
CA ALA A 2 -55.64 28.33 -53.25
C ALA A 2 -54.23 28.93 -53.21
N ARG A 3 -54.08 30.15 -52.67
CA ARG A 3 -52.77 30.75 -52.41
C ARG A 3 -52.21 30.17 -51.11
N SER A 4 -51.16 29.36 -51.21
CA SER A 4 -50.38 28.94 -50.06
C SER A 4 -49.70 30.16 -49.43
N ARG A 5 -49.99 30.44 -48.16
CA ARG A 5 -49.22 31.40 -47.36
C ARG A 5 -47.96 30.70 -46.87
N ILE A 6 -46.80 31.19 -47.29
CA ILE A 6 -45.52 30.80 -46.72
C ILE A 6 -45.34 31.62 -45.44
N TYR A 7 -45.26 30.95 -44.30
CA TYR A 7 -44.85 31.57 -43.04
C TYR A 7 -43.34 31.40 -42.89
N ILE A 8 -42.61 32.50 -42.77
CA ILE A 8 -41.18 32.50 -42.47
C ILE A 8 -41.04 32.69 -40.96
N PHE A 9 -40.56 31.67 -40.25
CA PHE A 9 -40.22 31.77 -38.84
C PHE A 9 -38.77 32.24 -38.72
N LYS A 10 -38.56 33.37 -38.03
CA LYS A 10 -37.21 33.87 -37.73
C LYS A 10 -36.80 33.32 -36.36
N ILE A 11 -35.76 32.48 -36.34
CA ILE A 11 -35.11 32.03 -35.10
C ILE A 11 -34.16 33.15 -34.67
N SER A 12 -34.42 33.74 -33.51
CA SER A 12 -33.60 34.83 -32.94
C SER A 12 -32.69 34.35 -31.81
N GLU A 13 -33.05 33.26 -31.14
CA GLU A 13 -32.19 32.56 -30.17
C GLU A 13 -31.06 31.79 -30.88
N PRO A 14 -30.00 31.36 -30.18
CA PRO A 14 -28.93 30.58 -30.79
C PRO A 14 -29.47 29.31 -31.46
N GLY A 15 -29.11 29.11 -32.73
CA GLY A 15 -29.67 28.07 -33.59
C GLY A 15 -29.06 26.67 -33.40
N ASP A 16 -27.95 26.58 -32.68
CA ASP A 16 -27.22 25.35 -32.43
C ASP A 16 -26.66 25.30 -30.99
N ALA A 17 -26.44 24.08 -30.51
CA ALA A 17 -25.84 23.82 -29.21
C ALA A 17 -24.30 23.81 -29.31
N PRO A 18 -23.57 24.14 -28.23
CA PRO A 18 -22.13 23.93 -28.15
C PRO A 18 -21.73 22.49 -28.48
N THR A 19 -20.61 22.32 -29.19
CA THR A 19 -20.09 21.01 -29.64
C THR A 19 -18.64 20.81 -29.21
N ASN A 20 -18.11 19.59 -29.41
CA ASN A 20 -16.74 19.21 -29.03
C ASN A 20 -16.39 19.56 -27.57
N ILE A 21 -17.35 19.30 -26.67
CA ILE A 21 -17.20 19.57 -25.25
C ILE A 21 -16.16 18.61 -24.67
N THR A 22 -15.11 19.16 -24.07
CA THR A 22 -14.09 18.42 -23.35
C THR A 22 -14.02 18.87 -21.90
N TRP A 23 -13.60 17.98 -21.02
CA TRP A 23 -13.48 18.25 -19.60
C TRP A 23 -12.28 17.51 -19.00
N ARG A 24 -11.71 18.07 -17.93
CA ARG A 24 -10.65 17.44 -17.12
C ARG A 24 -10.57 18.10 -15.75
N PHE A 25 -9.97 17.41 -14.77
CA PHE A 25 -9.61 18.02 -13.49
C PHE A 25 -8.15 18.48 -13.50
N ASP A 26 -7.86 19.66 -12.96
CA ASP A 26 -6.49 20.13 -12.73
C ASP A 26 -5.91 19.60 -11.42
N ASP A 27 -4.66 19.92 -11.10
CA ASP A 27 -3.97 19.42 -9.89
C ASP A 27 -4.60 19.82 -8.56
N ASN A 28 -5.50 20.80 -8.57
CA ASN A 28 -6.23 21.27 -7.40
C ASN A 28 -7.71 20.84 -7.46
N ASP A 29 -8.01 19.77 -8.21
CA ASP A 29 -9.34 19.19 -8.42
C ASP A 29 -10.41 20.19 -8.94
N ASN A 30 -9.99 21.24 -9.65
CA ASN A 30 -10.91 22.14 -10.33
C ASN A 30 -11.30 21.56 -11.68
N LEU A 31 -12.59 21.63 -12.01
CA LEU A 31 -13.07 21.18 -13.30
C LEU A 31 -12.76 22.23 -14.37
N LEU A 32 -12.01 21.83 -15.38
CA LEU A 32 -11.76 22.60 -16.59
C LEU A 32 -12.67 22.08 -17.70
N ILE A 33 -13.43 22.97 -18.33
CA ILE A 33 -14.37 22.65 -19.40
C ILE A 33 -14.04 23.52 -20.61
N ASP A 34 -13.97 22.92 -21.79
CA ASP A 34 -13.72 23.59 -23.05
C ASP A 34 -14.71 23.10 -24.13
N TRP A 35 -15.03 23.93 -25.11
CA TRP A 35 -15.97 23.62 -26.19
C TRP A 35 -15.81 24.54 -27.40
N ASP A 36 -16.34 24.11 -28.54
CA ASP A 36 -16.38 24.93 -29.74
C ASP A 36 -17.51 25.96 -29.68
N LYS A 37 -17.22 27.18 -30.14
CA LYS A 37 -18.23 28.24 -30.27
C LYS A 37 -19.36 27.80 -31.19
N VAL A 38 -20.58 28.21 -30.85
CA VAL A 38 -21.78 27.97 -31.68
C VAL A 38 -21.65 28.63 -33.06
N LEU A 39 -22.10 27.94 -34.09
CA LEU A 39 -22.04 28.35 -35.50
C LEU A 39 -23.12 29.38 -35.85
N TYR A 40 -24.28 29.29 -35.21
CA TYR A 40 -25.44 30.15 -35.43
C TYR A 40 -25.83 30.88 -34.14
N PRO A 41 -24.96 31.78 -33.62
CA PRO A 41 -25.21 32.49 -32.35
C PRO A 41 -26.41 33.43 -32.40
N ASN A 42 -26.78 33.89 -33.61
CA ASN A 42 -27.85 34.83 -33.89
C ASN A 42 -27.80 36.13 -33.05
N GLY A 43 -26.63 36.48 -32.50
CA GLY A 43 -26.44 37.59 -31.57
C GLY A 43 -25.10 37.51 -30.84
N ASN A 44 -24.89 38.40 -29.86
CA ASN A 44 -23.82 38.22 -28.90
C ASN A 44 -24.22 37.14 -27.89
N VAL A 45 -23.36 36.13 -27.70
CA VAL A 45 -23.67 34.94 -26.90
C VAL A 45 -22.85 34.90 -25.62
N SER A 46 -23.51 34.49 -24.54
CA SER A 46 -22.90 33.89 -23.36
C SER A 46 -23.39 32.45 -23.24
N TYR A 47 -22.96 31.71 -22.21
CA TYR A 47 -23.28 30.29 -22.07
C TYR A 47 -23.84 30.00 -20.68
N ILE A 48 -24.76 29.04 -20.62
CA ILE A 48 -25.30 28.49 -19.36
C ILE A 48 -24.77 27.07 -19.21
N LEU A 49 -24.12 26.80 -18.08
CA LEU A 49 -23.64 25.48 -17.69
C LEU A 49 -24.63 24.87 -16.70
N TYR A 50 -25.10 23.67 -17.00
CA TYR A 50 -25.91 22.86 -16.11
C TYR A 50 -25.05 21.71 -15.60
N LEU A 51 -24.65 21.77 -14.34
CA LEU A 51 -23.81 20.79 -13.65
C LEU A 51 -24.64 20.11 -12.56
N SER A 52 -25.38 19.06 -12.91
CA SER A 52 -26.36 18.39 -12.04
C SER A 52 -27.30 19.39 -11.35
N ASN A 53 -27.05 19.72 -10.07
CA ASN A 53 -27.87 20.63 -9.26
C ASN A 53 -27.37 22.08 -9.27
N PHE A 54 -26.28 22.37 -9.98
CA PHE A 54 -25.66 23.68 -10.08
C PHE A 54 -25.85 24.25 -11.49
N VAL A 55 -26.17 25.54 -11.57
CA VAL A 55 -26.33 26.26 -12.84
C VAL A 55 -25.49 27.53 -12.78
N ASP A 56 -24.66 27.75 -13.81
CA ASP A 56 -23.78 28.92 -13.88
C ASP A 56 -23.81 29.58 -15.25
N ARG A 57 -23.50 30.88 -15.30
CA ARG A 57 -23.43 31.68 -16.53
C ARG A 57 -22.02 32.18 -16.76
N VAL A 58 -21.50 31.95 -17.96
CA VAL A 58 -20.12 32.27 -18.33
C VAL A 58 -20.06 32.99 -19.68
N ALA A 59 -19.00 33.76 -19.88
CA ALA A 59 -18.78 34.47 -21.14
C ALA A 59 -18.38 33.52 -22.30
N GLY A 60 -17.66 32.43 -22.00
CA GLY A 60 -17.21 31.46 -23.00
C GLY A 60 -16.12 30.53 -22.46
N PRO A 61 -15.66 29.58 -23.29
CA PRO A 61 -14.63 28.62 -22.93
C PRO A 61 -13.20 29.20 -23.06
N PRO A 62 -12.19 28.62 -22.38
CA PRO A 62 -12.33 27.56 -21.37
C PRO A 62 -12.82 28.12 -20.03
N VAL A 63 -13.56 27.31 -19.28
CA VAL A 63 -14.06 27.66 -17.95
C VAL A 63 -13.44 26.78 -16.89
N ARG A 64 -13.10 27.40 -15.75
CA ARG A 64 -12.62 26.71 -14.54
C ARG A 64 -13.68 26.82 -13.45
N ILE A 65 -14.23 25.68 -13.04
CA ILE A 65 -15.19 25.57 -11.95
C ILE A 65 -14.47 25.05 -10.70
N PRO A 66 -14.30 25.88 -9.67
CA PRO A 66 -13.75 25.43 -8.41
C PRO A 66 -14.80 24.68 -7.58
N GLN A 67 -14.34 23.92 -6.57
CA GLN A 67 -15.20 23.35 -5.52
C GLN A 67 -16.30 22.40 -6.03
N ILE A 68 -15.94 21.50 -6.94
CA ILE A 68 -16.83 20.41 -7.35
C ILE A 68 -16.99 19.41 -6.19
N PRO A 69 -18.21 18.87 -5.94
CA PRO A 69 -18.41 17.85 -4.92
C PRO A 69 -17.58 16.60 -5.20
N TYR A 70 -16.96 16.01 -4.18
CA TYR A 70 -16.14 14.81 -4.30
C TYR A 70 -16.97 13.53 -4.31
N ASN A 71 -16.44 12.48 -4.97
CA ASN A 71 -16.99 11.12 -4.99
C ASN A 71 -18.46 11.03 -5.45
N VAL A 72 -18.85 11.81 -6.46
CA VAL A 72 -20.19 11.80 -7.05
C VAL A 72 -20.14 11.84 -8.57
N ASN A 73 -21.21 11.36 -9.23
CA ASN A 73 -21.36 11.52 -10.68
C ASN A 73 -22.01 12.89 -10.97
N VAL A 74 -21.35 13.69 -11.80
CA VAL A 74 -21.86 14.99 -12.25
C VAL A 74 -22.27 14.88 -13.72
N THR A 75 -23.43 15.44 -14.06
CA THR A 75 -23.91 15.53 -15.45
C THR A 75 -23.82 16.97 -15.93
N LEU A 76 -23.10 17.18 -17.03
CA LEU A 76 -22.89 18.46 -17.69
C LEU A 76 -23.76 18.59 -18.94
N GLN A 77 -24.46 19.72 -19.06
CA GLN A 77 -25.02 20.21 -20.32
C GLN A 77 -24.69 21.70 -20.48
N ILE A 78 -24.49 22.14 -21.72
CA ILE A 78 -24.17 23.54 -22.03
C ILE A 78 -25.16 24.05 -23.07
N SER A 79 -25.67 25.26 -22.89
CA SER A 79 -26.43 25.98 -23.90
C SER A 79 -25.84 27.36 -24.14
N ALA A 80 -25.99 27.88 -25.35
CA ALA A 80 -25.72 29.28 -25.66
C ALA A 80 -26.97 30.12 -25.35
N VAL A 81 -26.78 31.35 -24.89
CA VAL A 81 -27.85 32.31 -24.60
C VAL A 81 -27.48 33.68 -25.17
N ASN A 82 -28.44 34.32 -25.83
CA ASN A 82 -28.31 35.69 -26.33
C ASN A 82 -29.44 36.57 -25.76
N GLU A 83 -29.59 37.80 -26.28
CA GLU A 83 -30.62 38.74 -25.81
C GLU A 83 -32.06 38.28 -26.07
N TRP A 84 -32.27 37.33 -26.99
CA TRP A 84 -33.59 36.82 -27.34
C TRP A 84 -33.96 35.52 -26.62
N GLY A 85 -32.99 34.76 -26.10
CA GLY A 85 -33.28 33.51 -25.40
C GLY A 85 -32.11 32.54 -25.30
N GLU A 86 -32.39 31.41 -24.65
CA GLU A 86 -31.49 30.26 -24.54
C GLU A 86 -31.74 29.32 -25.72
N GLY A 87 -30.67 28.94 -26.43
CA GLY A 87 -30.75 27.96 -27.50
C GLY A 87 -30.78 26.52 -27.00
N LEU A 88 -30.53 25.58 -27.91
CA LEU A 88 -30.49 24.16 -27.58
C LEU A 88 -29.37 23.82 -26.59
N LYS A 89 -29.67 22.90 -25.66
CA LYS A 89 -28.68 22.30 -24.78
C LYS A 89 -27.89 21.23 -25.54
N SER A 90 -26.62 21.08 -25.20
CA SER A 90 -25.80 19.97 -25.65
C SER A 90 -26.35 18.63 -25.13
N ASN A 91 -25.88 17.53 -25.73
CA ASN A 91 -26.07 16.21 -25.15
C ASN A 91 -25.47 16.15 -23.74
N PRO A 92 -26.12 15.42 -22.80
CA PRO A 92 -25.60 15.27 -21.44
C PRO A 92 -24.31 14.45 -21.44
N ILE A 93 -23.33 14.92 -20.66
CA ILE A 93 -22.07 14.22 -20.41
C ILE A 93 -21.97 13.96 -18.91
N THR A 94 -21.93 12.68 -18.52
CA THR A 94 -21.77 12.30 -17.11
C THR A 94 -20.34 11.86 -16.84
N PHE A 95 -19.74 12.36 -15.76
CA PHE A 95 -18.39 11.99 -15.32
C PHE A 95 -18.29 11.90 -13.80
N PRO A 96 -17.41 11.01 -13.28
CA PRO A 96 -17.13 10.93 -11.85
C PRO A 96 -16.24 12.09 -11.40
N THR A 97 -16.48 12.61 -10.21
CA THR A 97 -15.63 13.62 -9.58
C THR A 97 -14.50 12.98 -8.78
N PRO A 98 -13.39 13.70 -8.52
CA PRO A 98 -12.30 13.19 -7.70
C PRO A 98 -12.78 12.74 -6.32
N HIS A 99 -12.04 11.84 -5.68
CA HIS A 99 -12.35 11.42 -4.31
C HIS A 99 -11.91 12.45 -3.25
N GLY A 100 -11.02 13.38 -3.59
CA GLY A 100 -10.51 14.43 -2.70
C GLY A 100 -9.39 13.97 -1.76
N GLY A 101 -9.07 12.67 -1.76
CA GLY A 101 -7.90 12.12 -1.08
C GLY A 101 -6.61 12.32 -1.88
N PRO A 102 -5.45 11.92 -1.34
CA PRO A 102 -4.20 11.89 -2.10
C PRO A 102 -4.38 11.15 -3.44
N ARG A 103 -3.83 11.71 -4.51
CA ARG A 103 -3.99 11.16 -5.87
C ARG A 103 -3.18 9.90 -6.10
N ASP A 104 -1.96 9.90 -5.56
CA ASP A 104 -1.01 8.81 -5.76
C ASP A 104 -0.97 7.93 -4.52
N ALA A 105 -0.83 6.63 -4.76
CA ALA A 105 -0.64 5.67 -3.69
C ALA A 105 0.72 5.92 -3.02
N PRO A 106 0.81 5.83 -1.68
CA PRO A 106 2.11 5.89 -1.02
C PRO A 106 2.97 4.69 -1.42
N SER A 107 4.26 4.91 -1.57
CA SER A 107 5.22 3.80 -1.69
C SER A 107 5.70 3.38 -0.31
N LEU A 108 5.94 2.09 -0.09
CA LEU A 108 6.48 1.57 1.18
C LEU A 108 7.85 2.18 1.54
N THR A 109 8.55 2.77 0.58
CA THR A 109 9.91 3.33 0.72
C THR A 109 9.98 4.86 0.63
N SER A 110 8.90 5.55 0.25
CA SER A 110 8.89 7.01 0.14
C SER A 110 7.49 7.60 0.35
N LEU A 111 7.45 8.57 1.28
CA LEU A 111 6.26 9.28 1.73
C LEU A 111 6.22 10.64 1.04
N LEU A 112 5.73 10.66 -0.20
CA LEU A 112 5.66 11.85 -1.04
C LEU A 112 4.21 12.12 -1.41
N SER A 113 3.47 12.76 -0.52
CA SER A 113 2.35 13.59 -0.96
C SER A 113 2.24 14.81 -0.06
N LYS A 114 2.26 15.97 -0.72
CA LYS A 114 1.91 17.27 -0.14
C LYS A 114 0.48 17.10 0.39
N ASP A 115 0.23 17.46 1.65
CA ASP A 115 -1.08 17.40 2.33
C ASP A 115 -1.51 16.07 2.96
N VAL A 116 -0.63 15.08 3.10
CA VAL A 116 -0.94 13.85 3.87
C VAL A 116 -0.96 14.14 5.37
N LYS A 117 -2.02 13.71 6.06
CA LYS A 117 -2.19 13.79 7.52
C LYS A 117 -1.88 12.48 8.21
N GLY A 118 -2.08 11.36 7.53
CA GLY A 118 -1.75 10.04 8.05
C GLY A 118 -1.75 8.97 6.98
N TYR A 119 -1.40 7.77 7.40
CA TYR A 119 -1.39 6.56 6.60
C TYR A 119 -2.27 5.51 7.27
N THR A 120 -2.97 4.72 6.48
CA THR A 120 -3.61 3.49 6.97
C THR A 120 -2.82 2.31 6.43
N ILE A 121 -2.27 1.49 7.33
CA ILE A 121 -1.58 0.25 6.95
C ILE A 121 -2.56 -0.88 7.15
N TYR A 122 -2.86 -1.60 6.07
CA TYR A 122 -3.71 -2.79 6.09
C TYR A 122 -2.83 -4.02 6.03
N PHE A 123 -3.19 -5.05 6.79
CA PHE A 123 -2.53 -6.35 6.74
C PHE A 123 -3.55 -7.47 6.92
N LYS A 124 -3.24 -8.64 6.36
CA LYS A 124 -4.11 -9.82 6.39
C LYS A 124 -3.26 -11.08 6.36
N LYS A 125 -3.63 -12.09 7.15
CA LYS A 125 -2.89 -13.36 7.20
C LYS A 125 -3.20 -14.16 5.93
N ASN A 126 -2.19 -14.80 5.39
CA ASN A 126 -2.36 -15.67 4.24
C ASN A 126 -3.06 -16.96 4.66
N GLY A 127 -4.17 -17.29 4.00
CA GLY A 127 -5.04 -18.41 4.37
C GLY A 127 -6.37 -17.98 4.99
N ASP A 128 -6.49 -16.73 5.43
CA ASP A 128 -7.78 -16.12 5.77
C ASP A 128 -8.68 -16.13 4.53
N THR A 129 -9.95 -16.44 4.70
CA THR A 129 -10.90 -16.47 3.58
C THR A 129 -10.98 -15.10 2.91
N ASN A 130 -11.24 -15.04 1.60
CA ASN A 130 -11.33 -13.74 0.88
C ASN A 130 -12.34 -12.77 1.50
N ASP A 131 -13.33 -13.29 2.23
CA ASP A 131 -14.39 -12.52 2.87
C ASP A 131 -13.98 -11.88 4.20
N GLU A 132 -12.85 -12.31 4.79
CA GLU A 132 -12.37 -11.70 6.02
C GLU A 132 -11.84 -10.28 5.79
N PRO A 133 -12.26 -9.30 6.60
CA PRO A 133 -11.81 -7.92 6.44
C PRO A 133 -10.31 -7.81 6.73
N TRP A 134 -9.65 -6.87 6.05
CA TRP A 134 -8.26 -6.53 6.36
C TRP A 134 -8.18 -5.92 7.75
N GLN A 135 -7.21 -6.36 8.54
CA GLN A 135 -6.83 -5.64 9.76
C GLN A 135 -6.12 -4.35 9.36
N TYR A 136 -6.20 -3.31 10.20
CA TYR A 136 -5.59 -2.03 9.88
C TYR A 136 -5.11 -1.26 11.10
N VAL A 137 -4.12 -0.41 10.86
CA VAL A 137 -3.59 0.54 11.84
C VAL A 137 -3.42 1.92 11.20
N GLN A 138 -3.78 2.96 11.95
CA GLN A 138 -3.61 4.35 11.52
C GLN A 138 -2.32 4.94 12.09
N VAL A 139 -1.52 5.53 11.21
CA VAL A 139 -0.22 6.12 11.53
C VAL A 139 -0.26 7.61 11.17
N HIS A 140 0.14 8.46 12.10
CA HIS A 140 0.24 9.90 11.81
C HIS A 140 1.39 10.19 10.83
N ALA A 141 1.21 11.19 9.95
CA ALA A 141 2.19 11.54 8.93
C ALA A 141 3.50 12.12 9.48
N ASN A 142 3.59 12.42 10.78
CA ASN A 142 4.82 12.85 11.44
C ASN A 142 5.80 11.70 11.71
N ARG A 143 5.41 10.45 11.44
CA ARG A 143 6.26 9.26 11.57
C ARG A 143 6.64 8.73 10.20
N THR A 144 7.93 8.49 10.01
CA THR A 144 8.47 7.83 8.81
C THR A 144 8.69 6.32 9.00
N ARG A 145 8.55 5.83 10.25
CA ARG A 145 8.67 4.43 10.62
C ARG A 145 7.57 4.06 11.62
N PHE A 146 7.00 2.88 11.43
CA PHE A 146 6.01 2.28 12.32
C PHE A 146 6.28 0.78 12.39
N THR A 147 6.08 0.18 13.57
CA THR A 147 6.25 -1.26 13.79
C THR A 147 4.88 -1.86 14.11
N ILE A 148 4.53 -2.94 13.41
CA ILE A 148 3.36 -3.77 13.72
C ILE A 148 3.90 -5.01 14.42
N ASP A 149 3.33 -5.36 15.57
CA ASP A 149 3.74 -6.51 16.40
C ASP A 149 2.52 -7.32 16.88
N GLU A 150 2.76 -8.29 17.75
CA GLU A 150 1.71 -9.15 18.35
C GLU A 150 0.62 -8.35 19.08
N SER A 151 0.97 -7.21 19.68
CA SER A 151 -0.02 -6.36 20.37
C SER A 151 -1.05 -5.75 19.41
N LEU A 152 -0.71 -5.73 18.12
CA LEU A 152 -1.57 -5.25 17.03
C LEU A 152 -2.18 -6.39 16.22
N GLY A 153 -2.02 -7.65 16.63
CA GLY A 153 -2.69 -8.81 16.03
C GLY A 153 -1.86 -9.61 15.03
N LEU A 154 -0.54 -9.42 14.99
CA LEU A 154 0.33 -10.35 14.27
C LEU A 154 0.51 -11.64 15.07
N GLU A 155 0.52 -12.76 14.35
CA GLU A 155 0.84 -14.08 14.89
C GLU A 155 2.27 -14.46 14.48
N GLU A 156 2.97 -15.22 15.31
CA GLU A 156 4.29 -15.76 14.97
C GLU A 156 4.20 -16.81 13.84
N ASP A 157 5.33 -17.05 13.16
CA ASP A 157 5.49 -18.06 12.10
C ASP A 157 4.38 -18.03 11.04
N SER A 158 4.04 -16.83 10.58
CA SER A 158 2.84 -16.59 9.78
C SER A 158 3.15 -15.71 8.57
N HIS A 159 2.58 -16.07 7.43
CA HIS A 159 2.72 -15.32 6.18
C HIS A 159 1.61 -14.28 6.08
N TYR A 160 1.95 -13.03 5.79
CA TYR A 160 1.02 -11.92 5.69
C TYR A 160 1.17 -11.16 4.38
N MET A 161 0.05 -10.55 3.97
CA MET A 161 0.01 -9.53 2.93
C MET A 161 -0.26 -8.17 3.57
N MET A 162 0.33 -7.11 3.03
CA MET A 162 0.10 -5.73 3.46
C MET A 162 -0.08 -4.76 2.28
N LYS A 163 -0.80 -3.68 2.53
CA LYS A 163 -0.90 -2.51 1.64
C LYS A 163 -1.07 -1.24 2.47
N ILE A 164 -0.67 -0.10 1.93
CA ILE A 164 -0.73 1.18 2.63
C ILE A 164 -1.47 2.23 1.80
N THR A 165 -2.31 3.02 2.45
CA THR A 165 -2.99 4.19 1.86
C THR A 165 -2.51 5.46 2.54
N ALA A 166 -2.69 6.59 1.87
CA ALA A 166 -2.45 7.91 2.45
C ALA A 166 -3.77 8.66 2.60
N THR A 167 -3.93 9.39 3.69
CA THR A 167 -5.16 10.12 4.02
C THR A 167 -4.85 11.58 4.30
N ASN A 168 -5.63 12.49 3.72
CA ASN A 168 -5.59 13.93 4.01
C ASN A 168 -6.82 14.35 4.84
N GLU A 169 -7.06 15.64 5.04
CA GLU A 169 -8.24 16.13 5.79
C GLU A 169 -9.59 15.83 5.11
N ARG A 170 -9.58 15.42 3.84
CA ARG A 170 -10.77 15.22 3.02
C ARG A 170 -11.12 13.74 2.89
N HIS A 171 -10.18 12.93 2.43
CA HIS A 171 -10.41 11.52 2.12
C HIS A 171 -9.12 10.69 2.09
N GLU A 172 -9.30 9.38 2.11
CA GLU A 172 -8.28 8.37 1.85
C GLU A 172 -8.02 8.24 0.34
N GLY A 173 -6.75 8.16 -0.03
CA GLY A 173 -6.28 7.97 -1.41
C GLY A 173 -6.24 6.48 -1.81
N PRO A 174 -5.70 6.17 -2.99
CA PRO A 174 -5.56 4.79 -3.43
C PRO A 174 -4.54 4.02 -2.56
N ALA A 175 -4.73 2.69 -2.51
CA ALA A 175 -3.80 1.80 -1.83
C ALA A 175 -2.56 1.51 -2.68
N SER A 176 -1.44 1.27 -2.01
CA SER A 176 -0.22 0.75 -2.61
C SER A 176 -0.43 -0.64 -3.22
N GLU A 177 0.55 -1.07 -4.01
CA GLU A 177 0.72 -2.48 -4.35
C GLU A 177 0.80 -3.33 -3.07
N ILE A 178 0.32 -4.57 -3.18
CA ILE A 178 0.38 -5.54 -2.08
C ILE A 178 1.81 -6.05 -1.92
N SER A 179 2.33 -5.97 -0.71
CA SER A 179 3.61 -6.56 -0.32
C SER A 179 3.39 -7.75 0.59
N TRP A 180 4.26 -8.75 0.47
CA TRP A 180 4.25 -9.94 1.31
C TRP A 180 5.35 -9.86 2.36
N PHE A 181 5.09 -10.40 3.55
CA PHE A 181 6.08 -10.52 4.62
C PHE A 181 5.77 -11.72 5.51
N ASP A 182 6.81 -12.24 6.15
CA ASP A 182 6.73 -13.33 7.12
C ASP A 182 7.02 -12.79 8.52
N THR A 183 6.25 -13.22 9.51
CA THR A 183 6.62 -13.06 10.91
C THR A 183 7.55 -14.20 11.32
N TYR A 184 8.54 -13.88 12.15
CA TYR A 184 9.46 -14.87 12.72
C TYR A 184 9.05 -15.15 14.16
N ILE A 185 9.35 -16.35 14.65
CA ILE A 185 9.22 -16.67 16.08
C ILE A 185 10.21 -15.80 16.83
N ASN A 186 9.72 -14.98 17.74
CA ASN A 186 10.57 -14.10 18.51
C ASN A 186 11.16 -14.90 19.66
N VAL A 187 12.27 -15.58 19.38
CA VAL A 187 13.05 -16.29 20.40
C VAL A 187 13.80 -15.26 21.26
N VAL A 188 13.07 -14.50 22.10
CA VAL A 188 13.61 -13.42 22.93
C VAL A 188 14.14 -13.89 24.28
N GLU A 189 13.76 -15.07 24.75
CA GLU A 189 14.25 -15.54 26.05
C GLU A 189 15.30 -16.61 25.84
N ASP A 190 16.48 -16.39 26.47
CA ASP A 190 17.60 -17.33 26.67
C ASP A 190 17.24 -18.72 26.13
N LEU A 191 17.66 -19.01 24.90
CA LEU A 191 17.46 -20.34 24.37
C LEU A 191 18.06 -21.30 25.41
N PRO A 192 17.26 -22.20 26.01
CA PRO A 192 17.75 -23.04 27.09
C PRO A 192 18.97 -23.80 26.59
N ALA A 193 19.96 -24.05 27.46
CA ALA A 193 21.12 -24.82 27.05
C ALA A 193 20.63 -26.12 26.36
N PRO A 194 21.15 -26.48 25.16
CA PRO A 194 20.63 -27.61 24.42
C PRO A 194 20.54 -28.87 25.29
N GLU A 195 19.33 -29.40 25.46
CA GLU A 195 19.11 -30.61 26.26
C GLU A 195 19.45 -31.86 25.45
N ASN A 196 19.80 -32.96 26.12
CA ASN A 196 20.14 -34.25 25.48
C ASN A 196 21.34 -34.22 24.50
N VAL A 197 22.24 -33.25 24.66
CA VAL A 197 23.53 -33.27 23.98
C VAL A 197 24.31 -34.50 24.43
N THR A 198 24.74 -35.29 23.46
CA THR A 198 25.67 -36.40 23.70
C THR A 198 26.92 -36.19 22.87
N ALA A 199 28.04 -36.76 23.29
CA ALA A 199 29.22 -36.78 22.45
C ALA A 199 29.99 -38.08 22.63
N PHE A 200 30.73 -38.45 21.60
CA PHE A 200 31.67 -39.55 21.65
C PHE A 200 32.92 -39.21 20.86
N LEU A 201 34.02 -39.82 21.26
CA LEU A 201 35.28 -39.69 20.54
C LEU A 201 35.30 -40.70 19.39
N ARG A 202 35.59 -40.23 18.18
CA ARG A 202 35.83 -41.05 17.01
C ARG A 202 37.20 -40.73 16.44
N ASN A 203 38.14 -41.66 16.61
CA ASN A 203 39.56 -41.47 16.31
C ASN A 203 40.16 -40.30 17.13
N THR A 204 40.46 -39.18 16.48
CA THR A 204 41.00 -37.94 17.05
C THR A 204 40.02 -36.76 16.95
N SER A 205 38.74 -37.05 16.69
CA SER A 205 37.68 -36.07 16.55
C SER A 205 36.59 -36.31 17.58
N LEU A 206 36.13 -35.24 18.22
CA LEU A 206 34.95 -35.29 19.09
C LEU A 206 33.71 -35.08 18.22
N VAL A 207 32.80 -36.05 18.24
CA VAL A 207 31.50 -35.95 17.55
C VAL A 207 30.45 -35.60 18.58
N VAL A 208 29.85 -34.43 18.43
CA VAL A 208 28.82 -33.89 19.33
C VAL A 208 27.47 -34.00 18.62
N HIS A 209 26.49 -34.62 19.26
CA HIS A 209 25.12 -34.75 18.78
C HIS A 209 24.25 -33.67 19.42
N ILE A 210 23.51 -32.96 18.58
CA ILE A 210 22.60 -31.89 18.97
C ILE A 210 21.15 -32.28 18.64
N PRO A 211 20.15 -31.75 19.37
CA PRO A 211 18.74 -32.07 19.12
C PRO A 211 18.29 -31.74 17.70
N LEU A 212 17.40 -32.57 17.16
CA LEU A 212 16.70 -32.32 15.89
C LEU A 212 15.84 -31.06 16.00
N LYS A 213 15.86 -30.20 14.97
CA LYS A 213 15.10 -28.94 14.88
C LYS A 213 15.49 -27.93 15.95
N HIS A 214 16.77 -27.57 15.98
CA HIS A 214 17.30 -26.58 16.90
C HIS A 214 17.31 -25.18 16.25
N ALA A 215 17.12 -24.11 17.03
CA ALA A 215 17.11 -22.73 16.52
C ALA A 215 18.52 -22.07 16.48
N TYR A 216 19.54 -22.75 17.02
CA TYR A 216 20.89 -22.17 17.15
C TYR A 216 21.68 -22.24 15.85
N GLN A 217 22.33 -21.13 15.48
CA GLN A 217 23.24 -21.08 14.34
C GLN A 217 24.71 -21.14 14.74
N ASN A 218 25.00 -20.76 16.00
CA ASN A 218 26.33 -20.70 16.57
C ASN A 218 26.36 -21.46 17.90
N TYR A 219 27.41 -22.25 18.11
CA TYR A 219 27.61 -23.02 19.32
C TYR A 219 29.00 -22.80 19.89
N ILE A 220 29.07 -22.58 21.20
CA ILE A 220 30.30 -22.74 21.98
C ILE A 220 30.25 -24.08 22.68
N ILE A 221 31.23 -24.93 22.39
CA ILE A 221 31.41 -26.24 23.02
C ILE A 221 32.57 -26.15 23.99
N TYR A 222 32.30 -26.34 25.28
CA TYR A 222 33.30 -26.48 26.33
C TYR A 222 33.52 -27.96 26.63
N VAL A 223 34.77 -28.41 26.55
CA VAL A 223 35.13 -29.78 26.86
C VAL A 223 36.18 -29.79 27.96
N ARG A 224 35.91 -30.55 29.03
CA ARG A 224 36.82 -30.74 30.15
C ARG A 224 37.12 -32.23 30.38
N PRO A 225 38.41 -32.64 30.44
CA PRO A 225 38.78 -33.99 30.87
C PRO A 225 38.34 -34.26 32.30
N GLU A 226 38.16 -35.53 32.65
CA GLU A 226 37.78 -35.93 34.01
C GLU A 226 38.83 -35.53 35.06
N PHE A 227 40.11 -35.54 34.71
CA PHE A 227 41.23 -35.31 35.63
C PHE A 227 41.96 -33.98 35.43
N SER A 228 41.33 -33.00 34.75
CA SER A 228 41.93 -31.68 34.48
C SER A 228 40.94 -30.55 34.75
N GLU A 229 41.44 -29.45 35.29
CA GLU A 229 40.69 -28.20 35.45
C GLU A 229 40.72 -27.33 34.19
N GLN A 230 41.53 -27.71 33.19
CA GLN A 230 41.60 -27.00 31.92
C GLN A 230 40.44 -27.40 31.01
N TYR A 231 39.78 -26.41 30.43
CA TYR A 231 38.76 -26.59 29.40
C TYR A 231 39.28 -26.16 28.03
N TRP A 232 38.81 -26.85 26.98
CA TRP A 232 38.92 -26.36 25.61
C TRP A 232 37.59 -25.75 25.19
N LYS A 233 37.68 -24.62 24.50
CA LYS A 233 36.55 -23.94 23.86
C LYS A 233 36.62 -24.19 22.36
N TYR A 234 35.53 -24.64 21.77
CA TYR A 234 35.37 -24.74 20.33
C TYR A 234 34.15 -23.94 19.89
N GLU A 235 34.27 -23.22 18.78
CA GLU A 235 33.18 -22.43 18.20
C GLU A 235 32.77 -23.08 16.88
N ALA A 236 31.51 -23.51 16.81
CA ALA A 236 30.89 -23.94 15.56
C ALA A 236 29.97 -22.81 15.09
N ILE A 237 30.20 -22.33 13.88
CA ILE A 237 29.42 -21.27 13.24
C ILE A 237 28.66 -21.83 12.03
N ASN A 238 27.53 -21.23 11.70
CA ASN A 238 26.68 -21.61 10.56
C ASN A 238 26.15 -23.05 10.65
N VAL A 239 25.80 -23.52 11.85
CA VAL A 239 25.12 -24.82 12.02
C VAL A 239 23.67 -24.67 11.59
N THR A 240 23.23 -25.51 10.65
CA THR A 240 21.85 -25.45 10.13
C THR A 240 20.88 -26.21 11.03
N GLU A 241 19.61 -25.83 11.07
CA GLU A 241 18.56 -26.51 11.88
C GLU A 241 18.39 -28.02 11.57
N MET A 242 18.83 -28.45 10.37
CA MET A 242 18.81 -29.85 9.92
C MET A 242 20.08 -30.63 10.31
N GLN A 243 21.08 -29.99 10.90
CA GLN A 243 22.35 -30.62 11.23
C GLN A 243 22.24 -31.32 12.58
N GLU A 244 22.46 -32.63 12.60
CA GLU A 244 22.37 -33.44 13.82
C GLU A 244 23.70 -33.58 14.56
N THR A 245 24.82 -33.24 13.89
CA THR A 245 26.16 -33.49 14.42
C THR A 245 27.12 -32.34 14.17
N ILE A 246 27.94 -32.01 15.18
CA ILE A 246 29.08 -31.09 15.08
C ILE A 246 30.35 -31.92 15.26
N VAL A 247 31.27 -31.83 14.29
CA VAL A 247 32.54 -32.56 14.32
C VAL A 247 33.67 -31.61 14.68
N VAL A 248 34.22 -31.76 15.88
CA VAL A 248 35.41 -31.04 16.32
C VAL A 248 36.65 -31.83 15.89
N GLN A 249 37.36 -31.33 14.87
CA GLN A 249 38.55 -31.97 14.32
C GLN A 249 39.81 -31.63 15.12
N HIS A 250 40.80 -32.52 15.10
CA HIS A 250 42.11 -32.35 15.75
C HIS A 250 42.01 -32.06 17.26
N PHE A 251 41.19 -32.86 17.94
CA PHE A 251 40.99 -32.69 19.37
C PHE A 251 42.19 -33.28 20.14
N PRO A 252 42.88 -32.52 21.02
CA PRO A 252 44.20 -32.86 21.55
C PRO A 252 44.19 -33.94 22.66
N LEU A 253 43.18 -34.81 22.66
CA LEU A 253 42.94 -35.78 23.74
C LEU A 253 43.23 -37.21 23.28
N ASP A 254 43.78 -38.00 24.21
CA ASP A 254 44.06 -39.42 23.98
C ASP A 254 42.73 -40.19 23.96
N LYS A 255 42.66 -41.25 23.16
CA LYS A 255 41.49 -42.14 23.04
C LYS A 255 41.09 -42.82 24.36
N ASN A 256 41.99 -42.82 25.35
CA ASN A 256 41.79 -43.42 26.65
C ASN A 256 41.30 -42.43 27.72
N ASP A 257 41.23 -41.14 27.41
CA ASP A 257 40.76 -40.12 28.35
C ASP A 257 39.23 -40.10 28.43
N ARG A 258 38.72 -40.02 29.66
CA ARG A 258 37.29 -39.87 29.96
C ARG A 258 36.94 -38.40 30.15
N PHE A 259 35.73 -38.02 29.76
CA PHE A 259 35.20 -36.66 29.94
C PHE A 259 34.28 -36.61 31.15
N ALA A 260 34.42 -35.57 31.97
CA ALA A 260 33.51 -35.32 33.09
C ALA A 260 32.38 -34.34 32.71
N TYR A 261 32.57 -33.47 31.71
CA TYR A 261 31.63 -32.40 31.42
C TYR A 261 31.73 -31.91 29.97
N ILE A 262 30.59 -31.84 29.29
CA ILE A 262 30.42 -31.14 28.01
C ILE A 262 29.30 -30.13 28.22
N CYS A 263 29.61 -28.84 28.06
CA CYS A 263 28.62 -27.77 28.09
C CYS A 263 28.58 -27.10 26.73
N ILE A 264 27.36 -26.98 26.21
CA ILE A 264 27.09 -26.25 24.99
C ILE A 264 26.31 -25.01 25.37
N ARG A 265 26.78 -23.87 24.87
CA ARG A 265 26.08 -22.59 24.98
C ARG A 265 25.94 -21.97 23.60
N ASP A 266 24.89 -21.20 23.44
CA ASP A 266 24.70 -20.31 22.32
C ASP A 266 25.57 -19.04 22.43
N LEU A 267 25.67 -18.30 21.33
CA LEU A 267 26.42 -17.05 21.17
C LEU A 267 25.46 -15.93 20.79
#